data_AF-A0A4Q3E6G3-F1
#
_entry.id   AF-A0A4Q3E6G3-F1
#
_cell.length_a   1.000
_cell.length_b   1.000
_cell.length_c   1.000
_cell.angle_alpha   90.00
_cell.angle_beta   90.00
_cell.angle_gamma   90.00
#
_symmetry.space_group_name_H-M   'P 1'
#
loop_
_entity.id
_entity.type
_entity.pdbx_description
1 polymer ?
#
loop_
_entity_poly.entity_id
_entity_poly.type
_entity_poly.pdbx_seq_one_letter_code
_entity_poly.pdbx_strand_id
1 'polypeptide(L)'
;MKKSFWYAGSLAVVALLGFTYAIDDKGKNAKLLPVDYVNPFIGASTQAGELQMELFPGKTYPGATAPFGLVQVSPNTVDGGDNAPGYSYEHTSIHGFSFATMSGTGWYGDLGNFLVMPTTGPMKTLGGRQGHKGEGWRSEYDKKTEKASAGYYTVELADYKIKAEMTATPHSGLLRFTFPQNSQSRIQIDLARRIGGTSVLQYVKVVDDHTIQGWMKCTPEGGGWGNGDGKGKYTMYFYAQFSKPLKNFGIWSADIPDGWVRKRDEVVSDNYIKQVAAAAVLKGLKEKEGKHLGFYTEFDTKEGEQVLLRSGMSLVSMEGAEKNLKAEITDWNFDRIHQATRASWNKELSKIMVEGGTKDENTIFYTGLYHTMLDPRDVEDVDGNYTGGDDKVHNSPKFTKRSIFSGWDVFRSQFPLQTIINP
;
A
#
# COMPACT_ATOMS: atom_id res chain seq x y z
N MET A 1 3.46 42.86 57.51
CA MET A 1 2.47 41.77 57.48
C MET A 1 2.82 40.81 56.36
N LYS A 2 2.96 39.52 56.69
CA LYS A 2 3.34 38.41 55.81
C LYS A 2 2.29 38.20 54.70
N LYS A 3 2.74 37.87 53.48
CA LYS A 3 2.37 36.64 52.75
C LYS A 3 3.18 36.51 51.45
N SER A 4 4.02 35.49 51.44
CA SER A 4 4.67 34.89 50.27
C SER A 4 3.65 34.11 49.44
N PHE A 5 3.72 34.22 48.11
CA PHE A 5 3.17 33.23 47.19
C PHE A 5 4.21 32.92 46.12
N TRP A 6 4.63 31.66 46.09
CA TRP A 6 5.46 31.07 45.06
C TRP A 6 4.56 30.68 43.88
N TYR A 7 4.82 31.21 42.68
CA TYR A 7 4.28 30.64 41.45
C TYR A 7 5.28 29.61 40.93
N ALA A 8 4.91 28.33 41.05
CA ALA A 8 5.57 27.25 40.33
C ALA A 8 5.17 27.37 38.84
N GLY A 9 6.12 27.73 37.99
CA GLY A 9 5.96 27.69 36.54
C GLY A 9 6.06 26.24 36.07
N SER A 10 4.95 25.68 35.58
CA SER A 10 4.95 24.40 34.87
C SER A 10 5.67 24.57 33.53
N LEU A 11 6.87 23.99 33.40
CA LEU A 11 7.53 23.79 32.12
C LEU A 11 6.73 22.78 31.30
N ALA A 12 6.03 23.27 30.28
CA ALA A 12 5.48 22.42 29.23
C ALA A 12 6.65 21.89 28.38
N VAL A 13 6.95 20.60 28.51
CA VAL A 13 7.85 19.88 27.60
C VAL A 13 7.11 19.67 26.29
N VAL A 14 7.41 20.51 25.30
CA VAL A 14 7.03 20.26 23.90
C VAL A 14 7.96 19.19 23.37
N ALA A 15 7.45 17.96 23.25
CA ALA A 15 8.15 16.88 22.56
C ALA A 15 8.14 17.12 21.04
N LEU A 16 9.17 17.81 20.54
CA LEU A 16 9.53 17.81 19.13
C LEU A 16 10.13 16.43 18.80
N LEU A 17 9.30 15.51 18.30
CA LEU A 17 9.78 14.29 17.65
C LEU A 17 10.31 14.65 16.26
N GLY A 18 11.55 15.14 16.28
CA GLY A 18 12.34 15.47 15.12
C GLY A 18 12.66 14.25 14.27
N PHE A 19 12.82 14.51 12.98
CA PHE A 19 13.70 13.73 12.10
C PHE A 19 14.98 13.42 12.87
N THR A 20 15.36 12.15 12.98
CA THR A 20 16.70 11.78 13.40
C THR A 20 17.67 12.29 12.33
N TYR A 21 18.17 13.50 12.52
CA TYR A 21 19.46 13.88 11.96
C TYR A 21 20.47 12.93 12.58
N ALA A 22 21.17 12.16 11.74
CA ALA A 22 22.41 11.54 12.16
C ALA A 22 23.37 12.69 12.48
N ILE A 23 23.56 12.99 13.75
CA ILE A 23 24.57 13.95 14.18
C ILE A 23 25.86 13.14 14.25
N ASP A 24 26.83 13.44 13.38
CA ASP A 24 28.21 12.99 13.58
C ASP A 24 28.71 13.56 14.91
N ASP A 25 29.58 12.83 15.61
CA ASP A 25 30.13 13.09 16.97
C ASP A 25 30.92 14.43 17.07
N LYS A 26 30.88 15.24 16.00
CA LYS A 26 31.59 16.50 15.81
C LYS A 26 30.68 17.70 15.50
N GLY A 27 29.36 17.59 15.64
CA GLY A 27 28.45 18.74 15.54
C GLY A 27 28.42 19.44 14.15
N LYS A 28 28.80 18.72 13.09
CA LYS A 28 28.56 19.16 11.71
C LYS A 28 27.22 18.59 11.23
N ASN A 29 26.41 19.41 10.55
CA ASN A 29 25.25 18.92 9.81
C ASN A 29 25.70 17.76 8.92
N ALA A 30 25.20 16.55 9.17
CA ALA A 30 25.49 15.43 8.30
C ALA A 30 25.04 15.77 6.87
N LYS A 31 25.90 15.46 5.90
CA LYS A 31 25.59 15.62 4.49
C LYS A 31 24.38 14.73 4.17
N LEU A 32 23.29 15.33 3.71
CA LEU A 32 22.11 14.59 3.25
C LEU A 32 22.51 13.68 2.08
N LEU A 33 21.97 12.46 2.09
CA LEU A 33 22.09 11.53 0.98
C LEU A 33 21.00 11.81 -0.06
N PRO A 34 21.17 11.40 -1.34
CA PRO A 34 20.13 11.50 -2.38
C PRO A 34 18.74 11.07 -1.92
N VAL A 35 18.66 9.95 -1.20
CA VAL A 35 17.38 9.41 -0.71
C VAL A 35 16.70 10.29 0.36
N ASP A 36 17.45 11.13 1.08
CA ASP A 36 16.90 12.03 2.10
C ASP A 36 16.11 13.21 1.51
N TYR A 37 16.28 13.46 0.21
CA TYR A 37 15.56 14.50 -0.53
C TYR A 37 14.23 14.01 -1.12
N VAL A 38 13.94 12.70 -1.10
CA VAL A 38 12.72 12.16 -1.69
C VAL A 38 11.51 12.50 -0.82
N ASN A 39 10.50 13.14 -1.41
CA ASN A 39 9.21 13.40 -0.79
C ASN A 39 8.09 12.72 -1.61
N PRO A 40 7.64 11.51 -1.22
CA PRO A 40 6.59 10.77 -1.95
C PRO A 40 5.22 11.45 -2.01
N PHE A 41 4.98 12.51 -1.23
CA PHE A 41 3.72 13.26 -1.31
C PHE A 41 3.66 14.23 -2.50
N ILE A 42 4.80 14.60 -3.11
CA ILE A 42 4.80 15.46 -4.29
C ILE A 42 4.12 14.69 -5.43
N GLY A 43 2.99 15.20 -5.91
CA GLY A 43 2.19 14.56 -6.96
C GLY A 43 1.16 13.55 -6.45
N ALA A 44 1.11 13.23 -5.14
CA ALA A 44 0.18 12.26 -4.55
C ALA A 44 -1.23 12.86 -4.31
N SER A 45 -1.76 13.53 -5.32
CA SER A 45 -3.08 14.15 -5.32
C SER A 45 -3.86 13.68 -6.55
N THR A 46 -5.18 13.67 -6.43
CA THR A 46 -6.14 13.48 -7.52
C THR A 46 -7.08 14.68 -7.68
N GLN A 47 -6.92 15.73 -6.87
CA GLN A 47 -7.68 16.96 -7.00
C GLN A 47 -6.92 17.98 -7.86
N ALA A 48 -7.58 18.53 -8.88
CA ALA A 48 -7.10 19.74 -9.53
C ALA A 48 -7.31 20.90 -8.54
N GLY A 49 -6.25 21.62 -8.16
CA GLY A 49 -6.33 22.71 -7.19
C GLY A 49 -7.19 23.91 -7.65
N GLU A 50 -7.25 24.96 -6.81
CA GLU A 50 -8.06 26.17 -7.04
C GLU A 50 -7.77 26.93 -8.35
N LEU A 51 -6.62 26.66 -8.98
CA LEU A 51 -6.15 27.40 -10.16
C LEU A 51 -6.98 27.17 -11.44
N GLN A 52 -7.97 26.27 -11.46
CA GLN A 52 -8.83 25.95 -12.61
C GLN A 52 -8.11 25.74 -13.96
N MET A 53 -6.78 25.61 -13.93
CA MET A 53 -5.98 25.20 -15.06
C MET A 53 -6.09 23.68 -15.08
N GLU A 54 -6.55 23.16 -16.21
CA GLU A 54 -6.69 21.76 -16.58
C GLU A 54 -5.34 21.00 -16.60
N LEU A 55 -4.50 21.17 -15.58
CA LEU A 55 -3.21 20.50 -15.44
C LEU A 55 -3.37 19.38 -14.42
N PHE A 56 -3.35 18.18 -14.96
CA PHE A 56 -3.62 16.90 -14.33
C PHE A 56 -2.90 16.74 -12.99
N PRO A 57 -3.60 16.34 -11.92
CA PRO A 57 -2.97 16.05 -10.66
C PRO A 57 -1.97 14.90 -10.87
N GLY A 58 -0.83 14.94 -10.18
CA GLY A 58 0.27 14.01 -10.43
C GLY A 58 -0.13 12.53 -10.34
N LYS A 59 -1.19 12.20 -9.59
CA LYS A 59 -1.75 10.85 -9.42
C LYS A 59 -0.69 9.81 -9.01
N THR A 60 0.31 10.22 -8.24
CA THR A 60 1.28 9.31 -7.61
C THR A 60 0.73 8.79 -6.28
N TYR A 61 1.50 7.97 -5.58
CA TYR A 61 1.15 7.43 -4.27
C TYR A 61 2.30 7.62 -3.26
N PRO A 62 2.01 7.81 -1.96
CA PRO A 62 3.04 8.01 -0.94
C PRO A 62 3.53 6.71 -0.29
N GLY A 63 2.95 5.57 -0.66
CA GLY A 63 3.24 4.25 -0.11
C GLY A 63 4.69 3.77 -0.27
N ALA A 64 5.02 2.70 0.45
CA ALA A 64 6.32 2.07 0.42
C ALA A 64 6.47 1.12 -0.77
N THR A 65 7.60 1.23 -1.47
CA THR A 65 8.00 0.34 -2.56
C THR A 65 9.53 0.25 -2.63
N ALA A 66 10.06 -0.80 -3.24
CA ALA A 66 11.46 -0.88 -3.65
C ALA A 66 11.63 -0.30 -5.08
N PRO A 67 12.85 0.08 -5.50
CA PRO A 67 13.08 0.49 -6.89
C PRO A 67 12.59 -0.57 -7.86
N PHE A 68 11.70 -0.19 -8.77
CA PHE A 68 11.06 -1.06 -9.76
C PHE A 68 10.37 -2.30 -9.17
N GLY A 69 9.93 -2.26 -7.91
CA GLY A 69 9.28 -3.38 -7.24
C GLY A 69 7.85 -3.63 -7.73
N LEU A 70 7.47 -4.91 -7.82
CA LEU A 70 6.10 -5.35 -8.02
C LEU A 70 5.18 -4.79 -6.91
N VAL A 71 5.64 -4.93 -5.66
CA VAL A 71 4.87 -4.59 -4.46
C VAL A 71 4.99 -3.12 -4.11
N GLN A 72 3.83 -2.49 -3.93
CA GLN A 72 3.67 -1.08 -3.64
C GLN A 72 2.64 -0.93 -2.53
N VAL A 73 3.10 -1.02 -1.29
CA VAL A 73 2.23 -0.99 -0.11
C VAL A 73 1.80 0.45 0.17
N SER A 74 0.58 0.81 -0.22
CA SER A 74 0.11 2.19 -0.19
C SER A 74 -1.24 2.36 0.52
N PRO A 75 -1.44 3.45 1.30
CA PRO A 75 -2.77 3.84 1.74
C PRO A 75 -3.71 3.99 0.56
N ASN A 76 -4.96 3.60 0.79
CA ASN A 76 -6.08 3.85 -0.11
C ASN A 76 -7.06 4.77 0.61
N THR A 77 -7.38 5.91 0.00
CA THR A 77 -8.35 6.87 0.54
C THR A 77 -9.64 6.93 -0.27
N VAL A 78 -9.72 6.22 -1.41
CA VAL A 78 -10.85 6.35 -2.34
C VAL A 78 -11.16 5.06 -3.13
N ASP A 79 -12.46 4.85 -3.37
CA ASP A 79 -13.03 3.60 -3.87
C ASP A 79 -13.67 3.72 -5.25
N GLY A 80 -13.96 4.95 -5.70
CA GLY A 80 -14.55 5.25 -7.02
C GLY A 80 -13.91 6.47 -7.69
N GLY A 81 -14.47 6.93 -8.80
CA GLY A 81 -13.96 8.11 -9.53
C GLY A 81 -12.59 7.92 -10.21
N ASP A 82 -12.03 9.00 -10.75
CA ASP A 82 -10.73 8.98 -11.44
C ASP A 82 -9.54 9.12 -10.48
N ASN A 83 -9.35 8.07 -9.69
CA ASN A 83 -8.38 8.03 -8.60
C ASN A 83 -7.40 6.88 -8.77
N ALA A 84 -6.65 6.92 -9.88
CA ALA A 84 -5.81 5.82 -10.31
C ALA A 84 -4.82 5.24 -9.28
N PRO A 85 -4.16 6.05 -8.41
CA PRO A 85 -3.28 5.50 -7.37
C PRO A 85 -4.01 4.97 -6.13
N GLY A 86 -5.33 5.17 -6.04
CA GLY A 86 -6.14 4.82 -4.87
C GLY A 86 -5.96 5.79 -3.68
N TYR A 87 -5.10 6.80 -3.79
CA TYR A 87 -4.80 7.80 -2.76
C TYR A 87 -4.96 9.22 -3.29
N SER A 88 -5.43 10.13 -2.45
CA SER A 88 -5.36 11.58 -2.66
C SER A 88 -5.02 12.29 -1.37
N TYR A 89 -4.06 13.22 -1.42
CA TYR A 89 -3.51 13.91 -0.26
C TYR A 89 -4.57 14.67 0.56
N GLU A 90 -5.60 15.19 -0.09
CA GLU A 90 -6.65 16.03 0.50
C GLU A 90 -7.67 15.21 1.31
N HIS A 91 -7.69 13.88 1.11
CA HIS A 91 -8.65 13.02 1.79
C HIS A 91 -8.25 12.82 3.24
N THR A 92 -9.23 12.79 4.14
CA THR A 92 -9.03 12.73 5.60
C THR A 92 -9.35 11.38 6.22
N SER A 93 -9.61 10.36 5.39
CA SER A 93 -9.87 8.99 5.85
C SER A 93 -9.20 7.95 4.95
N ILE A 94 -8.80 6.84 5.55
CA ILE A 94 -8.14 5.69 4.92
C ILE A 94 -9.06 4.48 4.97
N HIS A 95 -9.23 3.84 3.81
CA HIS A 95 -9.95 2.59 3.63
C HIS A 95 -9.10 1.37 4.02
N GLY A 96 -7.79 1.43 3.77
CA GLY A 96 -6.84 0.38 4.09
C GLY A 96 -5.54 0.56 3.32
N PHE A 97 -4.72 -0.50 3.31
CA PHE A 97 -3.38 -0.51 2.72
C PHE A 97 -3.27 -1.66 1.73
N SER A 98 -3.22 -1.32 0.44
CA SER A 98 -3.15 -2.31 -0.66
C SER A 98 -1.70 -2.59 -1.03
N PHE A 99 -1.42 -3.76 -1.61
CA PHE A 99 -0.06 -4.22 -1.93
C PHE A 99 0.39 -3.90 -3.36
N ALA A 100 -0.49 -3.35 -4.18
CA ALA A 100 -0.18 -2.96 -5.54
C ALA A 100 -0.99 -1.73 -5.93
N THR A 101 -0.40 -0.80 -6.69
CA THR A 101 -1.09 0.37 -7.23
C THR A 101 -0.42 0.82 -8.53
N MET A 102 -0.92 1.87 -9.17
CA MET A 102 -0.32 2.50 -10.35
C MET A 102 0.08 3.94 -10.03
N SER A 103 1.23 4.39 -10.53
CA SER A 103 1.70 5.76 -10.35
C SER A 103 1.48 6.59 -11.62
N GLY A 104 0.87 7.76 -11.48
CA GLY A 104 0.78 8.77 -12.54
C GLY A 104 -0.12 8.41 -13.70
N THR A 105 -0.99 7.41 -13.56
CA THR A 105 -1.86 6.95 -14.64
C THR A 105 -3.17 7.72 -14.65
N GLY A 106 -3.68 7.98 -15.87
CA GLY A 106 -5.06 8.43 -16.07
C GLY A 106 -6.05 7.26 -16.08
N TRP A 107 -7.31 7.58 -16.35
CA TRP A 107 -8.34 6.58 -16.69
C TRP A 107 -8.63 5.55 -15.58
N TYR A 108 -8.95 6.07 -14.38
CA TYR A 108 -9.56 5.35 -13.25
C TYR A 108 -8.68 4.33 -12.51
N GLY A 109 -7.51 3.97 -13.05
CA GLY A 109 -6.52 3.07 -12.44
C GLY A 109 -6.84 1.57 -12.50
N ASP A 110 -5.94 0.78 -11.93
CA ASP A 110 -6.05 -0.68 -11.77
C ASP A 110 -5.22 -1.07 -10.53
N LEU A 111 -5.08 -2.38 -10.26
CA LEU A 111 -4.43 -2.92 -9.07
C LEU A 111 -5.22 -2.55 -7.81
N GLY A 112 -4.57 -2.19 -6.70
CA GLY A 112 -5.21 -1.97 -5.40
C GLY A 112 -5.52 -3.26 -4.63
N ASN A 113 -5.04 -4.41 -5.09
CA ASN A 113 -5.37 -5.71 -4.52
C ASN A 113 -4.77 -5.92 -3.12
N PHE A 114 -5.37 -6.88 -2.39
CA PHE A 114 -4.95 -7.32 -1.06
C PHE A 114 -4.93 -6.15 -0.08
N LEU A 115 -6.11 -5.61 0.22
CA LEU A 115 -6.27 -4.42 1.05
C LEU A 115 -6.35 -4.80 2.53
N VAL A 116 -5.28 -4.49 3.26
CA VAL A 116 -5.16 -4.77 4.69
C VAL A 116 -5.63 -3.57 5.50
N MET A 117 -6.47 -3.80 6.52
CA MET A 117 -6.87 -2.79 7.50
C MET A 117 -6.76 -3.36 8.92
N PRO A 118 -6.05 -2.67 9.84
CA PRO A 118 -6.13 -2.99 11.26
C PRO A 118 -7.31 -2.25 11.90
N THR A 119 -8.07 -2.92 12.78
CA THR A 119 -9.23 -2.33 13.47
C THR A 119 -9.30 -2.80 14.92
N THR A 120 -10.08 -2.07 15.74
CA THR A 120 -10.51 -2.51 17.08
C THR A 120 -12.04 -2.50 17.17
N GLY A 121 -12.58 -3.31 18.07
CA GLY A 121 -14.02 -3.36 18.34
C GLY A 121 -14.80 -4.21 17.34
N PRO A 122 -16.12 -3.97 17.20
CA PRO A 122 -17.01 -4.82 16.40
C PRO A 122 -16.55 -4.99 14.94
N MET A 123 -16.74 -6.19 14.39
CA MET A 123 -16.39 -6.49 13.01
C MET A 123 -17.31 -5.77 12.04
N LYS A 124 -16.71 -5.19 11.00
CA LYS A 124 -17.41 -4.68 9.82
C LYS A 124 -16.84 -5.37 8.59
N THR A 125 -17.71 -5.71 7.64
CA THR A 125 -17.37 -6.40 6.37
C THR A 125 -17.38 -5.46 5.17
N LEU A 126 -17.68 -4.18 5.39
CA LEU A 126 -17.68 -3.14 4.39
C LEU A 126 -16.60 -2.10 4.71
N GLY A 127 -15.89 -1.64 3.68
CA GLY A 127 -14.93 -0.53 3.74
C GLY A 127 -15.52 0.78 4.22
N GLY A 128 -16.65 1.16 3.63
CA GLY A 128 -17.36 2.41 3.91
C GLY A 128 -16.88 3.53 3.00
N ARG A 129 -17.83 4.36 2.56
CA ARG A 129 -17.57 5.48 1.66
C ARG A 129 -16.86 6.62 2.36
N GLN A 130 -16.06 7.35 1.59
CA GLN A 130 -15.50 8.62 2.01
C GLN A 130 -16.61 9.59 2.42
N GLY A 131 -16.49 10.23 3.58
CA GLY A 131 -17.49 11.15 4.12
C GLY A 131 -18.65 10.50 4.87
N HIS A 132 -18.76 9.16 4.88
CA HIS A 132 -19.83 8.42 5.56
C HIS A 132 -19.31 7.73 6.82
N LYS A 133 -19.06 8.51 7.88
CA LYS A 133 -18.51 7.99 9.14
C LYS A 133 -19.38 6.88 9.72
N GLY A 134 -18.75 5.78 10.12
CA GLY A 134 -19.42 4.64 10.75
C GLY A 134 -20.02 3.62 9.78
N GLU A 135 -20.11 3.91 8.47
CA GLU A 135 -20.66 2.97 7.47
C GLU A 135 -19.82 1.68 7.36
N GLY A 136 -18.50 1.80 7.46
CA GLY A 136 -17.57 0.69 7.32
C GLY A 136 -16.39 0.75 8.29
N TRP A 137 -15.34 -0.02 7.98
CA TRP A 137 -14.08 -0.07 8.75
C TRP A 137 -13.12 1.08 8.44
N ARG A 138 -13.40 1.91 7.44
CA ARG A 138 -12.61 3.10 7.13
C ARG A 138 -12.40 3.94 8.39
N SER A 139 -11.18 4.46 8.53
CA SER A 139 -10.78 5.31 9.66
C SER A 139 -10.45 6.70 9.16
N GLU A 140 -10.89 7.73 9.88
CA GLU A 140 -10.21 9.02 9.86
C GLU A 140 -8.74 8.84 10.29
N TYR A 141 -7.84 9.70 9.81
CA TYR A 141 -6.42 9.64 10.19
C TYR A 141 -5.88 11.01 10.55
N ASP A 142 -4.91 11.06 11.46
CA ASP A 142 -4.25 12.32 11.80
C ASP A 142 -3.18 12.65 10.75
N LYS A 143 -3.51 13.60 9.86
CA LYS A 143 -2.62 14.08 8.80
C LYS A 143 -1.26 14.57 9.32
N LYS A 144 -1.17 15.05 10.57
CA LYS A 144 0.10 15.50 11.17
C LYS A 144 1.05 14.35 11.49
N THR A 145 0.50 13.14 11.65
CA THR A 145 1.28 11.92 11.89
C THR A 145 1.69 11.23 10.59
N GLU A 146 1.09 11.64 9.46
CA GLU A 146 1.36 11.05 8.16
C GLU A 146 2.77 11.43 7.68
N LYS A 147 3.61 10.43 7.44
CA LYS A 147 4.97 10.61 6.94
C LYS A 147 5.28 9.56 5.89
N ALA A 148 6.04 9.96 4.89
CA ALA A 148 6.52 9.08 3.83
C ALA A 148 7.97 9.43 3.46
N SER A 149 8.73 8.41 3.10
CA SER A 149 10.06 8.50 2.51
C SER A 149 10.27 7.31 1.57
N ALA A 150 11.32 7.31 0.74
CA ALA A 150 11.54 6.21 -0.20
C ALA A 150 11.62 4.85 0.52
N GLY A 151 10.64 3.97 0.28
CA GLY A 151 10.52 2.65 0.92
C GLY A 151 9.81 2.60 2.27
N TYR A 152 9.19 3.71 2.72
CA TYR A 152 8.49 3.76 4.01
C TYR A 152 7.29 4.71 4.02
N TYR A 153 6.21 4.28 4.67
CA TYR A 153 5.03 5.11 4.96
C TYR A 153 4.54 4.85 6.39
N THR A 154 3.99 5.87 7.05
CA THR A 154 3.34 5.73 8.36
C THR A 154 2.25 6.75 8.58
N VAL A 155 1.25 6.38 9.39
CA VAL A 155 0.12 7.24 9.77
C VAL A 155 -0.57 6.70 11.03
N GLU A 156 -1.22 7.57 11.80
CA GLU A 156 -2.12 7.19 12.88
C GLU A 156 -3.58 7.17 12.42
N LEU A 157 -4.22 6.00 12.55
CA LEU A 157 -5.63 5.78 12.29
C LEU A 157 -6.45 6.23 13.51
N ALA A 158 -7.00 7.43 13.44
CA ALA A 158 -7.57 8.16 14.57
C ALA A 158 -8.78 7.45 15.21
N ASP A 159 -9.66 6.83 14.40
CA ASP A 159 -10.85 6.15 14.92
C ASP A 159 -10.50 4.89 15.73
N TYR A 160 -9.36 4.27 15.44
CA TYR A 160 -8.91 3.05 16.13
C TYR A 160 -7.72 3.26 17.07
N LYS A 161 -7.08 4.43 17.02
CA LYS A 161 -5.83 4.77 17.72
C LYS A 161 -4.70 3.77 17.41
N ILE A 162 -4.60 3.38 16.14
CA ILE A 162 -3.60 2.43 15.67
C ILE A 162 -2.58 3.17 14.81
N LYS A 163 -1.30 3.08 15.16
CA LYS A 163 -0.22 3.51 14.26
C LYS A 163 0.03 2.42 13.22
N ALA A 164 -0.05 2.78 11.94
CA ALA A 164 0.33 1.92 10.83
C ALA A 164 1.69 2.33 10.27
N GLU A 165 2.54 1.34 9.97
CA GLU A 165 3.87 1.50 9.38
C GLU A 165 4.06 0.44 8.28
N MET A 166 4.64 0.84 7.16
CA MET A 166 4.75 0.00 5.96
C MET A 166 6.15 0.11 5.37
N THR A 167 6.68 -1.02 4.94
CA THR A 167 7.86 -1.09 4.07
C THR A 167 7.67 -2.21 3.05
N ALA A 168 8.53 -2.26 2.05
CA ALA A 168 8.43 -3.22 0.95
C ALA A 168 9.79 -3.63 0.40
N THR A 169 9.88 -4.86 -0.06
CA THR A 169 10.93 -5.42 -0.92
C THR A 169 10.37 -5.55 -2.35
N PRO A 170 11.15 -5.98 -3.37
CA PRO A 170 10.65 -6.04 -4.75
C PRO A 170 9.33 -6.80 -4.91
N HIS A 171 9.16 -7.95 -4.23
CA HIS A 171 7.99 -8.81 -4.38
C HIS A 171 7.19 -9.02 -3.09
N SER A 172 7.56 -8.37 -1.99
CA SER A 172 6.92 -8.57 -0.69
C SER A 172 6.71 -7.28 0.09
N GLY A 173 5.64 -7.24 0.89
CA GLY A 173 5.32 -6.11 1.77
C GLY A 173 5.31 -6.52 3.23
N LEU A 174 5.69 -5.59 4.12
CA LEU A 174 5.65 -5.77 5.56
C LEU A 174 4.96 -4.58 6.22
N LEU A 175 3.91 -4.88 6.98
CA LEU A 175 3.12 -3.92 7.75
C LEU A 175 3.36 -4.17 9.24
N ARG A 176 3.53 -3.10 10.00
CA ARG A 176 3.62 -3.08 11.46
C ARG A 176 2.53 -2.17 12.00
N PHE A 177 1.67 -2.73 12.85
CA PHE A 177 0.58 -2.00 13.49
C PHE A 177 0.82 -1.93 14.98
N THR A 178 0.86 -0.72 15.55
CA THR A 178 0.95 -0.53 17.00
C THR A 178 -0.46 -0.28 17.53
N PHE A 179 -0.97 -1.24 18.30
CA PHE A 179 -2.34 -1.22 18.83
C PHE A 179 -2.41 -0.60 20.22
N PRO A 180 -3.57 -0.01 20.58
CA PRO A 180 -3.87 0.28 21.98
C PRO A 180 -4.22 -1.03 22.72
N GLN A 181 -4.35 -0.96 24.04
CA GLN A 181 -4.91 -2.07 24.79
C GLN A 181 -6.37 -2.33 24.37
N ASN A 182 -6.65 -3.55 23.90
CA ASN A 182 -8.00 -3.94 23.46
C ASN A 182 -8.16 -5.48 23.50
N SER A 183 -9.35 -5.96 23.82
CA SER A 183 -9.67 -7.40 23.79
C SER A 183 -10.27 -7.88 22.46
N GLN A 184 -10.37 -6.97 21.49
CA GLN A 184 -10.96 -7.24 20.17
C GLN A 184 -10.21 -6.42 19.12
N SER A 185 -8.89 -6.61 19.04
CA SER A 185 -8.06 -6.11 17.96
C SER A 185 -8.14 -7.06 16.76
N ARG A 186 -8.02 -6.53 15.55
CA ARG A 186 -8.18 -7.29 14.32
C ARG A 186 -7.22 -6.81 13.24
N ILE A 187 -6.72 -7.75 12.45
CA ILE A 187 -6.28 -7.46 11.08
C ILE A 187 -7.29 -8.10 10.13
N GLN A 188 -7.81 -7.31 9.20
CA GLN A 188 -8.76 -7.75 8.18
C GLN A 188 -8.27 -7.40 6.78
N ILE A 189 -8.61 -8.23 5.81
CA ILE A 189 -8.10 -8.17 4.44
C ILE A 189 -9.28 -8.29 3.47
N ASP A 190 -9.52 -7.24 2.70
CA ASP A 190 -10.46 -7.27 1.57
C ASP A 190 -9.74 -7.80 0.32
N LEU A 191 -10.14 -8.99 -0.13
CA LEU A 191 -9.58 -9.65 -1.32
C LEU A 191 -10.32 -9.21 -2.59
N ALA A 192 -11.54 -8.69 -2.47
CA ALA A 192 -12.32 -8.19 -3.58
C ALA A 192 -11.80 -6.83 -4.08
N ARG A 193 -11.12 -6.08 -3.21
CA ARG A 193 -10.58 -4.76 -3.55
C ARG A 193 -9.77 -4.77 -4.85
N ARG A 194 -10.14 -3.82 -5.72
CA ARG A 194 -9.38 -3.38 -6.88
C ARG A 194 -9.68 -1.89 -7.12
N ILE A 195 -8.70 -1.07 -7.50
CA ILE A 195 -8.94 0.31 -7.93
C ILE A 195 -9.72 0.27 -9.25
N GLY A 196 -10.78 1.10 -9.34
CA GLY A 196 -11.64 1.13 -10.52
C GLY A 196 -12.60 -0.07 -10.66
N GLY A 197 -12.88 -0.82 -9.58
CA GLY A 197 -13.87 -1.92 -9.57
C GLY A 197 -13.61 -2.98 -8.48
N THR A 198 -13.67 -4.26 -8.84
CA THR A 198 -13.31 -5.40 -7.96
C THR A 198 -12.54 -6.48 -8.70
N SER A 199 -11.82 -7.34 -7.98
CA SER A 199 -11.47 -8.66 -8.52
C SER A 199 -12.76 -9.47 -8.70
N VAL A 200 -12.83 -10.27 -9.77
CA VAL A 200 -14.06 -10.98 -10.15
C VAL A 200 -14.28 -12.27 -9.38
N LEU A 201 -13.22 -12.84 -8.84
CA LEU A 201 -13.22 -14.07 -8.07
C LEU A 201 -12.00 -14.09 -7.16
N GLN A 202 -12.15 -14.59 -5.94
CA GLN A 202 -11.08 -14.72 -4.96
C GLN A 202 -11.10 -16.11 -4.35
N TYR A 203 -9.91 -16.56 -3.97
CA TYR A 203 -9.70 -17.76 -3.18
C TYR A 203 -8.77 -17.44 -2.02
N VAL A 204 -9.07 -17.99 -0.85
CA VAL A 204 -8.22 -17.89 0.33
C VAL A 204 -8.24 -19.21 1.09
N LYS A 205 -7.06 -19.60 1.59
CA LYS A 205 -6.84 -20.79 2.40
C LYS A 205 -5.91 -20.50 3.57
N VAL A 206 -6.27 -20.97 4.75
CA VAL A 206 -5.39 -21.06 5.93
C VAL A 206 -4.49 -22.28 5.77
N VAL A 207 -3.18 -22.05 5.77
CA VAL A 207 -2.15 -23.07 5.52
C VAL A 207 -1.65 -23.65 6.84
N ASP A 208 -1.46 -22.81 7.85
CA ASP A 208 -1.01 -23.17 9.19
C ASP A 208 -1.49 -22.12 10.21
N ASP A 209 -0.99 -22.20 11.45
CA ASP A 209 -1.39 -21.32 12.55
C ASP A 209 -0.98 -19.85 12.36
N HIS A 210 -0.21 -19.50 11.34
CA HIS A 210 0.26 -18.14 11.08
C HIS A 210 0.10 -17.69 9.64
N THR A 211 -0.41 -18.55 8.74
CA THR A 211 -0.27 -18.35 7.30
C THR A 211 -1.59 -18.52 6.57
N ILE A 212 -1.86 -17.60 5.65
CA ILE A 212 -2.87 -17.75 4.59
C ILE A 212 -2.21 -17.64 3.22
N GLN A 213 -2.83 -18.26 2.22
CA GLN A 213 -2.47 -18.07 0.81
C GLN A 213 -3.71 -17.99 -0.06
N GLY A 214 -3.56 -17.48 -1.26
CA GLY A 214 -4.68 -17.41 -2.18
C GLY A 214 -4.42 -16.59 -3.43
N TRP A 215 -5.50 -16.21 -4.09
CA TRP A 215 -5.45 -15.43 -5.32
C TRP A 215 -6.68 -14.55 -5.51
N MET A 216 -6.51 -13.52 -6.33
CA MET A 216 -7.53 -12.55 -6.73
C MET A 216 -7.49 -12.43 -8.25
N LYS A 217 -8.54 -12.91 -8.91
CA LYS A 217 -8.65 -12.89 -10.38
C LYS A 217 -9.22 -11.55 -10.82
N CYS A 218 -8.47 -10.80 -11.61
CA CYS A 218 -8.85 -9.50 -12.14
C CYS A 218 -9.05 -9.60 -13.65
N THR A 219 -10.30 -9.42 -14.10
CA THR A 219 -10.65 -9.36 -15.53
C THR A 219 -11.30 -8.02 -15.87
N PRO A 220 -11.46 -7.67 -17.14
CA PRO A 220 -12.14 -6.44 -17.56
C PRO A 220 -13.60 -6.31 -17.06
N GLU A 221 -14.24 -7.43 -16.72
CA GLU A 221 -15.61 -7.45 -16.18
C GLU A 221 -15.71 -6.79 -14.81
N GLY A 222 -14.66 -6.94 -13.99
CA GLY A 222 -14.53 -6.31 -12.67
C GLY A 222 -13.96 -4.89 -12.72
N GLY A 223 -13.92 -4.25 -13.89
CA GLY A 223 -13.35 -2.91 -14.05
C GLY A 223 -11.82 -2.91 -14.14
N GLY A 224 -11.17 -2.02 -13.39
CA GLY A 224 -9.75 -1.72 -13.51
C GLY A 224 -9.47 -0.69 -14.61
N TRP A 225 -8.35 -0.83 -15.32
CA TRP A 225 -7.88 0.21 -16.24
C TRP A 225 -8.96 0.60 -17.26
N GLY A 226 -9.31 1.88 -17.27
CA GLY A 226 -10.37 2.40 -18.11
C GLY A 226 -11.75 1.84 -17.81
N ASN A 227 -12.04 1.50 -16.56
CA ASN A 227 -13.28 0.83 -16.17
C ASN A 227 -13.51 -0.51 -16.92
N GLY A 228 -12.41 -1.18 -17.26
CA GLY A 228 -12.37 -2.43 -18.05
C GLY A 228 -12.21 -2.22 -19.56
N ASP A 229 -12.17 -0.99 -20.05
CA ASP A 229 -11.98 -0.73 -21.48
C ASP A 229 -10.54 -0.97 -21.94
N GLY A 230 -9.57 -0.80 -21.04
CA GLY A 230 -8.16 -1.13 -21.28
C GLY A 230 -7.86 -2.63 -21.40
N LYS A 231 -8.86 -3.50 -21.21
CA LYS A 231 -8.77 -4.96 -21.32
C LYS A 231 -7.67 -5.63 -20.48
N GLY A 232 -7.19 -4.95 -19.44
CA GLY A 232 -6.25 -5.51 -18.48
C GLY A 232 -6.81 -6.75 -17.78
N LYS A 233 -6.04 -7.84 -17.79
CA LYS A 233 -6.36 -9.08 -17.09
C LYS A 233 -5.11 -9.62 -16.41
N TYR A 234 -5.26 -10.06 -15.16
CA TYR A 234 -4.20 -10.69 -14.39
C TYR A 234 -4.81 -11.47 -13.23
N THR A 235 -4.03 -12.38 -12.65
CA THR A 235 -4.33 -12.96 -11.34
C THR A 235 -3.23 -12.57 -10.40
N MET A 236 -3.58 -11.94 -9.30
CA MET A 236 -2.64 -11.59 -8.24
C MET A 236 -2.69 -12.70 -7.19
N TYR A 237 -1.57 -13.37 -6.95
CA TYR A 237 -1.40 -14.40 -5.95
C TYR A 237 -0.74 -13.82 -4.70
N PHE A 238 -1.08 -14.35 -3.53
CA PHE A 238 -0.49 -13.93 -2.27
C PHE A 238 -0.14 -15.13 -1.38
N TYR A 239 0.89 -14.94 -0.56
CA TYR A 239 1.23 -15.78 0.57
C TYR A 239 1.53 -14.87 1.76
N ALA A 240 0.64 -14.84 2.74
CA ALA A 240 0.67 -13.88 3.83
C ALA A 240 0.82 -14.57 5.19
N GLN A 241 1.69 -14.00 6.02
CA GLN A 241 1.96 -14.47 7.38
C GLN A 241 1.63 -13.39 8.40
N PHE A 242 1.19 -13.82 9.57
CA PHE A 242 0.86 -12.97 10.71
C PHE A 242 1.82 -13.26 11.86
N SER A 243 2.30 -12.22 12.54
CA SER A 243 3.12 -12.38 13.75
C SER A 243 2.34 -12.97 14.93
N LYS A 244 1.02 -12.76 14.97
CA LYS A 244 0.10 -13.39 15.93
C LYS A 244 -0.49 -14.68 15.34
N PRO A 245 -0.69 -15.73 16.16
CA PRO A 245 -1.31 -16.95 15.69
C PRO A 245 -2.79 -16.74 15.35
N LEU A 246 -3.26 -17.40 14.29
CA LEU A 246 -4.62 -17.47 13.79
C LEU A 246 -5.49 -18.32 14.73
N LYS A 247 -5.86 -17.76 15.88
CA LYS A 247 -6.74 -18.44 16.86
C LYS A 247 -8.22 -18.12 16.64
N ASN A 248 -8.54 -16.84 16.41
CA ASN A 248 -9.89 -16.36 16.19
C ASN A 248 -9.96 -15.74 14.79
N PHE A 249 -10.14 -16.56 13.77
CA PHE A 249 -10.16 -16.11 12.39
C PHE A 249 -11.43 -16.53 11.66
N GLY A 250 -11.60 -16.05 10.45
CA GLY A 250 -12.62 -16.53 9.53
C GLY A 250 -12.60 -15.79 8.21
N ILE A 251 -13.61 -16.07 7.41
CA ILE A 251 -13.80 -15.46 6.10
C ILE A 251 -15.15 -14.75 6.11
N TRP A 252 -15.23 -13.50 5.64
CA TRP A 252 -16.51 -12.92 5.27
C TRP A 252 -16.77 -13.08 3.79
N SER A 253 -18.02 -13.31 3.42
CA SER A 253 -18.43 -13.53 2.05
C SER A 253 -19.70 -12.74 1.77
N ALA A 254 -19.63 -11.77 0.85
CA ALA A 254 -20.83 -11.17 0.27
C ALA A 254 -21.28 -12.05 -0.90
N ASP A 255 -22.56 -12.42 -0.91
CA ASP A 255 -23.14 -13.15 -2.03
C ASP A 255 -23.45 -12.16 -3.15
N ILE A 256 -22.56 -12.04 -4.14
CA ILE A 256 -22.76 -11.13 -5.27
C ILE A 256 -23.54 -11.88 -6.37
N PRO A 257 -24.76 -11.43 -6.71
CA PRO A 257 -25.56 -12.09 -7.73
C PRO A 257 -24.86 -12.16 -9.09
N ASP A 258 -25.18 -13.19 -9.86
CA ASP A 258 -24.76 -13.27 -11.25
C ASP A 258 -25.31 -12.07 -12.06
N GLY A 259 -24.50 -11.58 -13.00
CA GLY A 259 -24.87 -10.45 -13.86
C GLY A 259 -24.72 -9.08 -13.22
N TRP A 260 -24.43 -8.96 -11.93
CA TRP A 260 -24.12 -7.66 -11.33
C TRP A 260 -22.84 -7.07 -11.94
N VAL A 261 -22.95 -5.81 -12.37
CA VAL A 261 -21.79 -5.03 -12.79
C VAL A 261 -20.93 -4.75 -11.54
N ARG A 262 -19.60 -4.88 -11.66
CA ARG A 262 -18.67 -4.68 -10.53
C ARG A 262 -17.55 -3.71 -10.89
N LYS A 263 -17.98 -2.64 -11.55
CA LYS A 263 -17.15 -1.58 -12.11
C LYS A 263 -17.17 -0.35 -11.21
N ARG A 264 -16.27 0.62 -11.46
CA ARG A 264 -15.97 1.78 -10.61
C ARG A 264 -17.18 2.45 -9.94
N ASP A 265 -18.26 2.72 -10.66
CA ASP A 265 -19.43 3.43 -10.11
C ASP A 265 -20.40 2.49 -9.39
N GLU A 266 -20.47 1.23 -9.81
CA GLU A 266 -21.39 0.26 -9.23
C GLU A 266 -20.90 -0.23 -7.88
N VAL A 267 -19.59 -0.40 -7.69
CA VAL A 267 -19.00 -0.89 -6.44
C VAL A 267 -19.15 0.10 -5.27
N VAL A 268 -19.54 1.33 -5.57
CA VAL A 268 -19.86 2.38 -4.59
C VAL A 268 -21.35 2.74 -4.56
N SER A 269 -22.20 1.99 -5.28
CA SER A 269 -23.65 2.18 -5.27
C SER A 269 -24.26 1.71 -3.94
N ASP A 270 -25.39 2.30 -3.55
CA ASP A 270 -26.07 1.91 -2.31
C ASP A 270 -26.47 0.43 -2.30
N ASN A 271 -26.81 -0.14 -3.46
CA ASN A 271 -27.19 -1.54 -3.57
C ASN A 271 -25.99 -2.46 -3.35
N TYR A 272 -24.86 -2.16 -3.98
CA TYR A 272 -23.63 -2.93 -3.81
C TYR A 272 -23.13 -2.86 -2.36
N ILE A 273 -23.12 -1.66 -1.80
CA ILE A 273 -22.70 -1.39 -0.43
C ILE A 273 -23.56 -2.16 0.58
N LYS A 274 -24.88 -2.14 0.43
CA LYS A 274 -25.80 -2.92 1.28
C LYS A 274 -25.51 -4.42 1.20
N GLN A 275 -25.23 -4.94 0.01
CA GLN A 275 -24.91 -6.35 -0.18
C GLN A 275 -23.62 -6.76 0.53
N VAL A 276 -22.58 -5.92 0.46
CA VAL A 276 -21.29 -6.17 1.13
C VAL A 276 -21.39 -5.99 2.64
N ALA A 277 -22.15 -5.00 3.12
CA ALA A 277 -22.43 -4.81 4.53
C ALA A 277 -23.19 -5.98 5.16
N ALA A 278 -23.99 -6.70 4.37
CA ALA A 278 -24.73 -7.89 4.78
C ALA A 278 -23.93 -9.21 4.64
N ALA A 279 -22.63 -9.13 4.32
CA ALA A 279 -21.78 -10.31 4.15
C ALA A 279 -21.83 -11.26 5.36
N ALA A 280 -21.93 -12.56 5.08
CA ALA A 280 -21.89 -13.57 6.12
C ALA A 280 -20.48 -13.69 6.69
N VAL A 281 -20.34 -13.62 8.02
CA VAL A 281 -19.08 -13.83 8.74
C VAL A 281 -18.95 -15.31 9.13
N LEU A 282 -18.12 -16.05 8.41
CA LEU A 282 -17.94 -17.50 8.56
C LEU A 282 -16.75 -17.78 9.49
N LYS A 283 -17.03 -17.80 10.81
CA LYS A 283 -16.03 -18.04 11.85
C LYS A 283 -15.35 -19.41 11.69
N GLY A 284 -14.03 -19.44 11.81
CA GLY A 284 -13.21 -20.66 11.74
C GLY A 284 -13.10 -21.29 10.35
N LEU A 285 -13.74 -20.71 9.32
CA LEU A 285 -13.65 -21.24 7.96
C LEU A 285 -12.23 -21.08 7.43
N LYS A 286 -11.62 -22.19 7.01
CA LYS A 286 -10.22 -22.24 6.59
C LYS A 286 -10.01 -22.05 5.11
N GLU A 287 -11.02 -22.28 4.27
CA GLU A 287 -10.85 -22.27 2.82
C GLU A 287 -12.15 -21.85 2.15
N LYS A 288 -12.07 -20.92 1.20
CA LYS A 288 -13.23 -20.51 0.40
C LYS A 288 -12.81 -19.89 -0.93
N GLU A 289 -13.61 -20.17 -1.95
CA GLU A 289 -13.69 -19.39 -3.18
C GLU A 289 -15.02 -18.60 -3.20
N GLY A 290 -14.99 -17.39 -3.76
CA GLY A 290 -16.17 -16.53 -3.86
C GLY A 290 -15.92 -15.25 -4.65
N LYS A 291 -17.00 -14.50 -4.91
CA LYS A 291 -16.98 -13.29 -5.75
C LYS A 291 -16.63 -12.01 -4.99
N HIS A 292 -16.80 -12.02 -3.67
CA HIS A 292 -16.39 -10.96 -2.77
C HIS A 292 -16.08 -11.57 -1.40
N LEU A 293 -14.80 -11.91 -1.22
CA LEU A 293 -14.27 -12.46 0.02
C LEU A 293 -13.42 -11.44 0.77
N GLY A 294 -13.39 -11.59 2.09
CA GLY A 294 -12.26 -11.13 2.87
C GLY A 294 -11.94 -12.04 4.03
N PHE A 295 -10.75 -11.87 4.57
CA PHE A 295 -10.21 -12.68 5.66
C PHE A 295 -9.96 -11.81 6.89
N TYR A 296 -10.23 -12.32 8.07
CA TYR A 296 -9.88 -11.63 9.32
C TYR A 296 -9.25 -12.57 10.32
N THR A 297 -8.43 -11.99 11.19
CA THR A 297 -8.01 -12.62 12.46
C THR A 297 -8.12 -11.60 13.59
N GLU A 298 -8.66 -12.05 14.71
CA GLU A 298 -8.85 -11.29 15.95
C GLU A 298 -7.92 -11.80 17.05
N PHE A 299 -7.51 -10.88 17.91
CA PHE A 299 -6.59 -11.15 19.01
C PHE A 299 -6.68 -10.03 20.06
N ASP A 300 -6.23 -10.34 21.28
CA ASP A 300 -6.03 -9.32 22.31
C ASP A 300 -4.70 -8.58 22.07
N THR A 301 -4.68 -7.30 22.43
CA THR A 301 -3.48 -6.45 22.44
C THR A 301 -3.33 -5.71 23.76
N LYS A 302 -2.07 -5.50 24.15
CA LYS A 302 -1.67 -4.55 25.20
C LYS A 302 -1.40 -3.17 24.59
N GLU A 303 -1.33 -2.17 25.45
CA GLU A 303 -0.97 -0.80 25.03
C GLU A 303 0.42 -0.79 24.37
N GLY A 304 0.49 -0.24 23.16
CA GLY A 304 1.74 -0.16 22.40
C GLY A 304 2.19 -1.50 21.78
N GLU A 305 1.35 -2.53 21.81
CA GLU A 305 1.72 -3.83 21.26
C GLU A 305 1.80 -3.78 19.73
N GLN A 306 2.92 -4.24 19.18
CA GLN A 306 3.16 -4.30 17.75
C GLN A 306 2.72 -5.64 17.18
N VAL A 307 1.83 -5.61 16.19
CA VAL A 307 1.40 -6.78 15.43
C VAL A 307 1.71 -6.55 13.95
N LEU A 308 2.44 -7.49 13.37
CA LEU A 308 2.94 -7.43 12.01
C LEU A 308 2.22 -8.42 11.09
N LEU A 309 2.09 -8.03 9.82
CA LEU A 309 1.69 -8.85 8.69
C LEU A 309 2.73 -8.69 7.58
N ARG A 310 3.17 -9.80 6.98
CA ARG A 310 4.00 -9.79 5.76
C ARG A 310 3.33 -10.61 4.67
N SER A 311 3.44 -10.17 3.42
CA SER A 311 2.93 -10.95 2.29
C SER A 311 3.87 -10.86 1.09
N GLY A 312 4.18 -12.01 0.51
CA GLY A 312 4.74 -12.08 -0.84
C GLY A 312 3.61 -12.05 -1.85
N MET A 313 3.89 -11.42 -3.00
CA MET A 313 2.94 -11.29 -4.11
C MET A 313 3.55 -11.91 -5.36
N SER A 314 2.72 -12.46 -6.23
CA SER A 314 3.14 -13.03 -7.51
C SER A 314 2.06 -12.82 -8.58
N LEU A 315 2.49 -12.66 -9.83
CA LEU A 315 1.61 -12.68 -11.01
C LEU A 315 1.62 -14.06 -11.72
N VAL A 316 2.24 -15.06 -11.10
CA VAL A 316 2.43 -16.40 -11.66
C VAL A 316 1.66 -17.44 -10.86
N SER A 317 1.91 -17.56 -9.55
CA SER A 317 1.32 -18.62 -8.73
C SER A 317 1.38 -18.36 -7.21
N MET A 318 0.63 -19.15 -6.43
CA MET A 318 0.73 -19.15 -4.96
C MET A 318 2.12 -19.60 -4.47
N GLU A 319 2.72 -20.59 -5.13
CA GLU A 319 4.08 -21.06 -4.80
C GLU A 319 5.13 -19.98 -5.08
N GLY A 320 4.96 -19.23 -6.17
CA GLY A 320 5.76 -18.05 -6.48
C GLY A 320 5.69 -17.00 -5.38
N ALA A 321 4.47 -16.64 -4.94
CA ALA A 321 4.27 -15.70 -3.85
C ALA A 321 4.93 -16.17 -2.53
N GLU A 322 4.88 -17.47 -2.24
CA GLU A 322 5.58 -18.06 -1.09
C GLU A 322 7.10 -17.94 -1.21
N LYS A 323 7.68 -18.30 -2.37
CA LYS A 323 9.12 -18.17 -2.64
C LYS A 323 9.59 -16.73 -2.53
N ASN A 324 8.83 -15.80 -3.10
CA ASN A 324 9.10 -14.36 -3.03
C ASN A 324 9.20 -13.89 -1.58
N LEU A 325 8.21 -14.24 -0.74
CA LEU A 325 8.25 -13.86 0.67
C LEU A 325 9.46 -14.46 1.40
N LYS A 326 9.69 -15.76 1.24
CA LYS A 326 10.75 -16.48 1.94
C LYS A 326 12.16 -16.03 1.53
N ALA A 327 12.34 -15.58 0.30
CA ALA A 327 13.60 -15.06 -0.18
C ALA A 327 13.89 -13.64 0.34
N GLU A 328 12.87 -12.79 0.45
CA GLU A 328 13.07 -11.35 0.69
C GLU A 328 12.86 -10.91 2.14
N ILE A 329 11.89 -11.51 2.86
CA ILE A 329 11.54 -11.13 4.23
C ILE A 329 11.63 -12.35 5.14
N THR A 330 12.85 -12.67 5.56
CA THR A 330 13.17 -13.89 6.34
C THR A 330 12.81 -13.78 7.84
N ASP A 331 12.77 -12.58 8.40
CA ASP A 331 12.41 -12.32 9.80
C ASP A 331 11.34 -11.20 9.93
N TRP A 332 11.00 -10.84 11.17
CA TRP A 332 10.01 -9.80 11.50
C TRP A 332 10.66 -8.45 11.83
N ASN A 333 11.94 -8.26 11.56
CA ASN A 333 12.65 -7.02 11.88
C ASN A 333 12.29 -5.93 10.85
N PHE A 334 11.19 -5.23 11.10
CA PHE A 334 10.68 -4.16 10.25
C PHE A 334 11.74 -3.11 9.92
N ASP A 335 12.47 -2.64 10.94
CA ASP A 335 13.42 -1.55 10.76
C ASP A 335 14.61 -2.00 9.89
N ARG A 336 15.05 -3.26 10.01
CA ARG A 336 16.08 -3.85 9.12
C ARG A 336 15.63 -3.90 7.67
N ILE A 337 14.39 -4.32 7.40
CA ILE A 337 13.84 -4.37 6.04
C ILE A 337 13.72 -2.95 5.47
N HIS A 338 13.17 -2.01 6.25
CA HIS A 338 13.08 -0.60 5.86
C HIS A 338 14.46 -0.01 5.54
N GLN A 339 15.48 -0.23 6.39
CA GLN A 339 16.83 0.28 6.11
C GLN A 339 17.44 -0.34 4.86
N ALA A 340 17.20 -1.64 4.60
CA ALA A 340 17.65 -2.29 3.36
C ALA A 340 16.97 -1.69 2.12
N THR A 341 15.66 -1.45 2.17
CA THR A 341 14.91 -0.79 1.09
C THR A 341 15.40 0.64 0.88
N ARG A 342 15.58 1.42 1.94
CA ARG A 342 16.14 2.77 1.87
C ARG A 342 17.56 2.77 1.25
N ALA A 343 18.39 1.79 1.60
CA ALA A 343 19.73 1.65 1.02
C ALA A 343 19.67 1.34 -0.49
N SER A 344 18.72 0.50 -0.92
CA SER A 344 18.49 0.24 -2.36
C SER A 344 18.08 1.51 -3.10
N TRP A 345 17.15 2.30 -2.55
CA TRP A 345 16.80 3.61 -3.11
C TRP A 345 17.98 4.56 -3.18
N ASN A 346 18.77 4.65 -2.12
CA ASN A 346 19.93 5.52 -2.13
C ASN A 346 20.94 5.10 -3.21
N LYS A 347 21.14 3.79 -3.41
CA LYS A 347 22.00 3.27 -4.47
C LYS A 347 21.50 3.71 -5.85
N GLU A 348 20.21 3.55 -6.12
CA GLU A 348 19.63 3.94 -7.41
C GLU A 348 19.66 5.46 -7.63
N LEU A 349 19.29 6.25 -6.62
CA LEU A 349 19.29 7.72 -6.73
C LEU A 349 20.71 8.30 -6.84
N SER A 350 21.71 7.62 -6.28
CA SER A 350 23.12 8.04 -6.39
C SER A 350 23.73 7.82 -7.78
N LYS A 351 23.00 7.22 -8.73
CA LYS A 351 23.40 7.17 -10.14
C LYS A 351 23.53 8.57 -10.76
N ILE A 352 22.85 9.56 -10.19
CA ILE A 352 23.05 10.98 -10.51
C ILE A 352 23.33 11.73 -9.21
N MET A 353 24.52 12.33 -9.11
CA MET A 353 24.88 13.23 -8.01
C MET A 353 24.82 14.67 -8.50
N VAL A 354 23.94 15.47 -7.90
CA VAL A 354 23.84 16.92 -8.18
C VAL A 354 24.62 17.74 -7.14
N GLU A 355 25.29 18.80 -7.60
CA GLU A 355 25.99 19.77 -6.76
C GLU A 355 25.33 21.16 -6.85
N GLY A 356 25.25 21.86 -5.72
CA GLY A 356 24.56 23.15 -5.63
C GLY A 356 23.04 23.01 -5.43
N GLY A 357 22.31 24.09 -5.75
CA GLY A 357 20.86 24.17 -5.55
C GLY A 357 20.41 24.33 -4.09
N THR A 358 19.20 24.82 -3.93
CA THR A 358 18.48 24.86 -2.66
C THR A 358 18.03 23.47 -2.23
N LYS A 359 17.59 23.32 -0.97
CA LYS A 359 16.99 22.07 -0.49
C LYS A 359 15.75 21.69 -1.31
N ASP A 360 14.95 22.67 -1.71
CA ASP A 360 13.71 22.45 -2.45
C ASP A 360 13.99 21.99 -3.89
N GLU A 361 14.97 22.60 -4.57
CA GLU A 361 15.40 22.15 -5.91
C GLU A 361 15.92 20.71 -5.89
N ASN A 362 16.74 20.36 -4.88
CA ASN A 362 17.21 19.00 -4.70
C ASN A 362 16.07 18.03 -4.36
N THR A 363 15.08 18.47 -3.58
CA THR A 363 13.86 17.70 -3.27
C THR A 363 13.06 17.41 -4.54
N ILE A 364 12.84 18.42 -5.38
CA ILE A 364 12.14 18.28 -6.67
C ILE A 364 12.91 17.31 -7.57
N PHE A 365 14.23 17.47 -7.69
CA PHE A 365 15.06 16.64 -8.55
C PHE A 365 15.03 15.16 -8.13
N TYR A 366 15.37 14.85 -6.88
CA TYR A 366 15.43 13.46 -6.43
C TYR A 366 14.06 12.81 -6.30
N THR A 367 13.00 13.58 -6.02
CA THR A 367 11.64 13.06 -6.07
C THR A 367 11.20 12.76 -7.50
N GLY A 368 11.54 13.62 -8.46
CA GLY A 368 11.33 13.34 -9.89
C GLY A 368 12.06 12.07 -10.34
N LEU A 369 13.34 11.93 -9.97
CA LEU A 369 14.15 10.75 -10.27
C LEU A 369 13.57 9.48 -9.63
N TYR A 370 13.14 9.55 -8.36
CA TYR A 370 12.42 8.47 -7.66
C TYR A 370 11.19 8.00 -8.45
N HIS A 371 10.34 8.92 -8.92
CA HIS A 371 9.15 8.56 -9.70
C HIS A 371 9.49 7.88 -11.04
N THR A 372 10.63 8.17 -11.66
CA THR A 372 11.06 7.49 -12.89
C THR A 372 11.47 6.03 -12.68
N MET A 373 11.60 5.60 -11.43
CA MET A 373 12.04 4.26 -11.05
C MET A 373 10.97 3.45 -10.31
N LEU A 374 9.71 3.90 -10.33
CA LEU A 374 8.57 3.13 -9.80
C LEU A 374 8.06 2.09 -10.80
N ASP A 375 8.01 2.46 -12.08
CA ASP A 375 7.61 1.64 -13.22
C ASP A 375 8.62 1.85 -14.35
N PRO A 376 8.81 0.91 -15.30
CA PRO A 376 8.18 -0.40 -15.38
C PRO A 376 8.78 -1.36 -14.33
N ARG A 377 7.90 -2.00 -13.57
CA ARG A 377 8.28 -2.86 -12.43
C ARG A 377 8.64 -4.27 -12.86
N ASP A 378 9.50 -4.90 -12.07
CA ASP A 378 9.78 -6.33 -12.12
C ASP A 378 8.50 -7.12 -11.87
N VAL A 379 8.24 -8.13 -12.71
CA VAL A 379 7.07 -9.01 -12.60
C VAL A 379 7.47 -10.49 -12.66
N GLU A 380 8.77 -10.79 -12.57
CA GLU A 380 9.25 -12.15 -12.35
C GLU A 380 9.10 -12.52 -10.88
N ASP A 381 8.84 -13.78 -10.60
CA ASP A 381 9.11 -14.31 -9.27
C ASP A 381 10.63 -14.46 -9.07
N VAL A 382 11.07 -14.62 -7.82
CA VAL A 382 12.50 -14.78 -7.47
C VAL A 382 13.18 -15.98 -8.13
N ASP A 383 12.41 -16.93 -8.68
CA ASP A 383 12.91 -18.06 -9.47
C ASP A 383 12.98 -17.79 -10.99
N GLY A 384 12.70 -16.55 -11.41
CA GLY A 384 12.75 -16.07 -12.80
C GLY A 384 11.49 -16.39 -13.61
N ASN A 385 10.45 -16.97 -12.99
CA ASN A 385 9.20 -17.27 -13.69
C ASN A 385 8.36 -16.02 -13.88
N TYR A 386 7.74 -15.87 -15.04
CA TYR A 386 6.78 -14.80 -15.33
C TYR A 386 5.67 -15.24 -16.27
N THR A 387 4.53 -14.55 -16.22
CA THR A 387 3.42 -14.77 -17.16
C THR A 387 3.65 -13.97 -18.45
N GLY A 388 3.69 -14.67 -19.59
CA GLY A 388 3.83 -14.10 -20.93
C GLY A 388 2.55 -13.50 -21.48
N GLY A 389 2.66 -12.79 -22.61
CA GLY A 389 1.49 -12.24 -23.32
C GLY A 389 0.58 -13.30 -23.95
N ASP A 390 1.04 -14.55 -24.00
CA ASP A 390 0.28 -15.74 -24.39
C ASP A 390 -0.42 -16.44 -23.21
N ASP A 391 -0.44 -15.78 -22.03
CA ASP A 391 -0.99 -16.28 -20.77
C ASP A 391 -0.32 -17.55 -20.24
N LYS A 392 0.91 -17.86 -20.68
CA LYS A 392 1.69 -19.01 -20.19
C LYS A 392 2.83 -18.56 -19.29
N VAL A 393 3.29 -19.47 -18.42
CA VAL A 393 4.48 -19.25 -17.61
C VAL A 393 5.72 -19.48 -18.47
N HIS A 394 6.65 -18.54 -18.41
CA HIS A 394 7.97 -18.59 -19.06
C HIS A 394 9.06 -18.32 -18.03
N ASN A 395 10.30 -18.64 -18.39
CA ASN A 395 11.48 -18.38 -17.60
C ASN A 395 12.63 -18.01 -18.54
N SER A 396 13.41 -16.99 -18.21
CA SER A 396 14.55 -16.56 -19.03
C SER A 396 15.66 -15.98 -18.18
N PRO A 397 16.88 -16.53 -18.19
CA PRO A 397 18.02 -15.93 -17.49
C PRO A 397 18.63 -14.74 -18.25
N LYS A 398 18.10 -14.36 -19.42
CA LYS A 398 18.70 -13.36 -20.32
C LYS A 398 18.26 -11.93 -20.02
N PHE A 399 17.14 -11.74 -19.35
CA PHE A 399 16.55 -10.45 -19.05
C PHE A 399 15.64 -10.59 -17.83
N THR A 400 15.33 -9.47 -17.19
CA THR A 400 14.25 -9.39 -16.18
C THR A 400 12.97 -8.93 -16.86
N LYS A 401 11.91 -9.73 -16.82
CA LYS A 401 10.59 -9.38 -17.33
C LYS A 401 10.02 -8.22 -16.51
N ARG A 402 9.71 -7.14 -17.20
CA ARG A 402 9.02 -5.98 -16.64
C ARG A 402 7.65 -5.76 -17.26
N SER A 403 6.80 -5.05 -16.54
CA SER A 403 5.45 -4.67 -17.00
C SER A 403 5.07 -3.27 -16.52
N ILE A 404 3.83 -2.85 -16.80
CA ILE A 404 3.29 -1.50 -16.57
C ILE A 404 4.01 -0.47 -17.45
N PHE A 405 3.90 -0.67 -18.78
CA PHE A 405 4.47 0.21 -19.78
C PHE A 405 3.46 1.25 -20.27
N SER A 406 3.56 2.51 -19.85
CA SER A 406 2.82 3.62 -20.46
C SER A 406 3.52 4.10 -21.74
N GLY A 407 3.56 3.23 -22.75
CA GLY A 407 4.44 3.37 -23.91
C GLY A 407 4.33 4.70 -24.67
N TRP A 408 3.17 5.35 -24.67
CA TRP A 408 2.95 6.64 -25.33
C TRP A 408 3.61 7.83 -24.61
N ASP A 409 3.85 7.71 -23.31
CA ASP A 409 4.49 8.74 -22.48
C ASP A 409 5.99 8.49 -22.33
N VAL A 410 6.34 7.27 -21.88
CA VAL A 410 7.68 6.96 -21.35
C VAL A 410 8.78 6.95 -22.40
N PHE A 411 8.43 6.77 -23.69
CA PHE A 411 9.40 6.80 -24.79
C PHE A 411 10.07 8.17 -24.96
N ARG A 412 9.42 9.24 -24.52
CA ARG A 412 9.84 10.63 -24.77
C ARG A 412 11.02 11.05 -23.90
N SER A 413 11.06 10.59 -22.65
CA SER A 413 12.04 11.07 -21.66
C SER A 413 12.48 10.02 -20.65
N GLN A 414 11.56 9.22 -20.10
CA GLN A 414 11.90 8.23 -19.09
C GLN A 414 12.81 7.12 -19.65
N PHE A 415 12.46 6.50 -20.78
CA PHE A 415 13.30 5.46 -21.38
C PHE A 415 14.65 6.00 -21.87
N PRO A 416 14.73 7.17 -22.54
CA PRO A 416 16.01 7.83 -22.80
C PRO A 416 16.87 8.07 -21.54
N LEU A 417 16.25 8.44 -20.41
CA LEU A 417 16.97 8.53 -19.13
C LEU A 417 17.50 7.16 -18.69
N GLN A 418 16.68 6.11 -18.78
CA GLN A 418 17.09 4.77 -18.38
C GLN A 418 18.27 4.25 -19.21
N THR A 419 18.40 4.60 -20.49
CA THR A 419 19.60 4.22 -21.28
C THR A 419 20.90 4.87 -20.77
N ILE A 420 20.82 5.90 -19.95
CA ILE A 420 21.97 6.60 -19.36
C ILE A 420 22.29 6.05 -17.97
N ILE A 421 21.27 5.90 -17.13
CA ILE A 421 21.46 5.55 -15.70
C ILE A 421 21.28 4.06 -15.41
N ASN A 422 20.71 3.30 -16.35
CA ASN A 422 20.41 1.87 -16.20
C ASN A 422 20.48 1.14 -17.56
N PRO A 423 21.63 1.18 -18.26
CA PRO A 423 21.79 0.66 -19.62
C PRO A 423 21.70 -0.87 -19.74
#